data_AF-A0A3P5YWH8-F1
#
_entry.id   AF-A0A3P5YWH8-F1
#
_cell.length_a   1.000
_cell.length_b   1.000
_cell.length_c   1.000
_cell.angle_alpha   90.00
_cell.angle_beta   90.00
_cell.angle_gamma   90.00
#
_symmetry.space_group_name_H-M   'P 1'
#
loop_
_entity.id
_entity.type
_entity.pdbx_description
1 polymer ?
#
loop_
_entity_poly.entity_id
_entity_poly.type
_entity_poly.pdbx_seq_one_letter_code
_entity_poly.pdbx_strand_id
1 'polypeptide(L)'
;MYKIFLRKSKPSKPDSSEELSPSSSDPVQIPGPNGVVSPPVRSNSGKRMSSAVFPASVVSGIEPLLPFKDVPNSEKLNLFVSKVSLCCVAFDFSYPNKNSIEKLVKRQTLLELLDFVASGSVRFTEPAILAMCRMCAVNLFRVFPPSYRSSGGENNDDDEPVFDPAWPHLQIVYDLLLKFITSPCLDAKIAKKYLDNAFVVRLLDLFDSEDPRERECLKTILHRVYGKFMVHRPFIRRAMSNIFHRFVFETEKHCGIAELLEFLGSIVSGFALPLKEEHKIFLWRVLIPLHKPKSLGNYFQQLSFCITQFIDKEPKLGSVVIKGLLKFWPITNSQKEVMFLGEVEEIVEAMSVVEFEKVMVPLFLRIACCVNSCHFQVSERALFLWNNDQIVDLIAHNRQAILPIMFTALEKNAENHWNQSVLNLTLNVRKMFCEMDEALFMSCHARFQEDEGKQSSAAEKRKETWERLEKAASVKPITGKTAVLVTPLTTSIAC
;
A
#
# COMPACT_ATOMS: atom_id res chain seq x y z
N MET A 1 3.84 -19.46 15.89
CA MET A 1 2.42 -19.37 15.49
C MET A 1 2.27 -18.20 14.52
N TYR A 2 2.70 -18.37 13.25
CA TYR A 2 2.40 -17.54 12.06
C TYR A 2 3.27 -18.07 10.89
N LYS A 3 2.87 -19.21 10.33
CA LYS A 3 3.26 -19.72 9.00
C LYS A 3 2.29 -20.86 8.71
N ILE A 4 1.21 -20.57 7.99
CA ILE A 4 0.36 -21.46 7.17
C ILE A 4 -0.84 -20.58 6.77
N PHE A 5 -0.78 -19.91 5.62
CA PHE A 5 -1.99 -19.53 4.89
C PHE A 5 -1.69 -19.18 3.42
N LEU A 6 -1.09 -20.12 2.68
CA LEU A 6 -1.14 -20.08 1.22
C LEU A 6 -1.22 -21.51 0.66
N ARG A 7 -2.43 -22.09 0.65
CA ARG A 7 -2.73 -23.23 -0.21
C ARG A 7 -4.16 -23.17 -0.76
N LYS A 8 -4.26 -22.59 -1.95
CA LYS A 8 -5.17 -22.92 -3.07
C LYS A 8 -6.48 -23.64 -2.72
N SER A 9 -7.59 -22.91 -2.77
CA SER A 9 -8.94 -23.48 -2.94
C SER A 9 -9.30 -23.53 -4.42
N LYS A 10 -9.40 -24.74 -4.98
CA LYS A 10 -10.19 -25.04 -6.19
C LYS A 10 -11.61 -25.43 -5.75
N PRO A 11 -12.68 -25.06 -6.48
CA PRO A 11 -14.02 -25.52 -6.14
C PRO A 11 -14.28 -26.91 -6.74
N SER A 12 -14.67 -27.86 -5.88
CA SER A 12 -15.21 -29.17 -6.24
C SER A 12 -16.73 -29.08 -6.40
N LYS A 13 -17.24 -29.66 -7.49
CA LYS A 13 -18.65 -29.97 -7.73
C LYS A 13 -19.23 -30.89 -6.64
N PRO A 14 -20.56 -30.90 -6.46
CA PRO A 14 -21.28 -32.13 -6.20
C PRO A 14 -22.32 -32.40 -7.31
N ASP A 15 -22.42 -33.65 -7.73
CA ASP A 15 -23.45 -34.21 -8.60
C ASP A 15 -24.49 -34.96 -7.73
N SER A 16 -25.77 -34.80 -8.09
CA SER A 16 -26.91 -35.76 -8.07
C SER A 16 -27.13 -36.67 -6.84
N SER A 17 -28.32 -36.96 -6.33
CA SER A 17 -29.72 -36.89 -6.81
C SER A 17 -30.58 -37.60 -5.75
N GLU A 18 -31.84 -37.23 -5.55
CA GLU A 18 -32.93 -38.20 -5.34
C GLU A 18 -34.31 -37.52 -5.45
N GLU A 19 -35.13 -38.09 -6.33
CA GLU A 19 -36.53 -37.77 -6.59
C GLU A 19 -37.43 -38.27 -5.44
N LEU A 20 -38.64 -37.70 -5.30
CA LEU A 20 -39.92 -38.42 -5.17
C LEU A 20 -41.07 -37.44 -4.85
N SER A 21 -42.01 -37.35 -5.78
CA SER A 21 -43.44 -37.12 -5.55
C SER A 21 -44.16 -38.34 -6.17
N PRO A 22 -45.49 -38.58 -6.05
CA PRO A 22 -46.60 -37.73 -5.57
C PRO A 22 -47.63 -38.48 -4.68
N SER A 23 -48.70 -37.81 -4.22
CA SER A 23 -50.05 -38.41 -4.24
C SER A 23 -51.16 -37.43 -3.84
N SER A 24 -52.24 -37.56 -4.60
CA SER A 24 -53.56 -36.93 -4.53
C SER A 24 -54.56 -37.77 -3.72
N SER A 25 -55.56 -37.15 -3.07
CA SER A 25 -56.95 -37.66 -3.00
C SER A 25 -57.90 -36.67 -2.32
N ASP A 26 -59.01 -36.36 -3.01
CA ASP A 26 -60.24 -35.66 -2.56
C ASP A 26 -61.09 -36.53 -1.57
N PRO A 27 -62.44 -36.38 -1.35
CA PRO A 27 -63.44 -35.32 -1.70
C PRO A 27 -64.53 -35.05 -0.59
N VAL A 28 -65.55 -34.22 -0.93
CA VAL A 28 -67.03 -34.47 -0.78
C VAL A 28 -67.93 -33.38 -0.11
N GLN A 29 -68.80 -32.78 -0.96
CA GLN A 29 -70.27 -32.41 -0.87
C GLN A 29 -70.81 -31.24 -0.01
N ILE A 30 -71.44 -30.15 -0.58
CA ILE A 30 -72.81 -29.91 -1.20
C ILE A 30 -73.90 -29.58 -0.12
N PRO A 31 -75.03 -28.83 -0.34
CA PRO A 31 -75.62 -28.07 -1.51
C PRO A 31 -75.95 -26.57 -1.22
N GLY A 32 -76.19 -25.63 -2.17
CA GLY A 32 -77.31 -25.44 -3.15
C GLY A 32 -78.35 -24.41 -2.61
N PRO A 33 -79.24 -23.73 -3.39
CA PRO A 33 -79.62 -23.94 -4.80
C PRO A 33 -79.85 -22.68 -5.73
N ASN A 34 -79.71 -22.93 -7.05
CA ASN A 34 -80.48 -22.57 -8.26
C ASN A 34 -81.25 -21.24 -8.51
N GLY A 35 -81.12 -20.78 -9.78
CA GLY A 35 -82.08 -19.94 -10.54
C GLY A 35 -81.45 -19.20 -11.75
N VAL A 36 -81.16 -19.83 -12.91
CA VAL A 36 -82.00 -19.97 -14.14
C VAL A 36 -81.90 -18.81 -15.18
N VAL A 37 -81.30 -19.15 -16.35
CA VAL A 37 -81.60 -18.75 -17.76
C VAL A 37 -80.95 -17.50 -18.42
N SER A 38 -80.25 -17.77 -19.55
CA SER A 38 -79.72 -16.88 -20.62
C SER A 38 -80.67 -16.87 -21.85
N PRO A 39 -80.35 -16.39 -23.10
CA PRO A 39 -79.43 -15.37 -23.67
C PRO A 39 -80.20 -14.52 -24.75
N PRO A 40 -79.70 -14.09 -25.95
CA PRO A 40 -78.38 -13.63 -26.45
C PRO A 40 -78.44 -12.24 -27.16
N VAL A 41 -77.32 -11.72 -27.71
CA VAL A 41 -77.16 -11.20 -29.10
C VAL A 41 -75.80 -10.45 -29.28
N ARG A 42 -75.26 -10.56 -30.50
CA ARG A 42 -73.88 -10.34 -30.99
C ARG A 42 -73.45 -8.89 -31.30
N SER A 43 -72.12 -8.73 -31.30
CA SER A 43 -71.24 -7.95 -32.21
C SER A 43 -71.40 -6.43 -32.35
N ASN A 44 -70.33 -5.65 -32.13
CA ASN A 44 -69.40 -5.25 -33.20
C ASN A 44 -68.16 -4.49 -32.69
N SER A 45 -67.14 -4.50 -33.54
CA SER A 45 -65.82 -3.86 -33.49
C SER A 45 -65.83 -2.32 -33.43
N GLY A 46 -64.72 -1.72 -32.96
CA GLY A 46 -64.42 -0.31 -33.23
C GLY A 46 -63.43 0.35 -32.28
N LYS A 47 -62.19 0.53 -32.74
CA LYS A 47 -61.09 1.28 -32.12
C LYS A 47 -61.53 2.69 -31.66
N ARG A 48 -61.12 3.11 -30.45
CA ARG A 48 -61.10 4.51 -30.03
C ARG A 48 -59.69 4.94 -29.61
N MET A 49 -59.22 6.01 -30.26
CA MET A 49 -58.18 6.92 -29.78
C MET A 49 -58.48 7.38 -28.36
N SER A 50 -57.44 7.51 -27.53
CA SER A 50 -57.34 8.51 -26.46
C SER A 50 -55.87 8.57 -26.05
N SER A 51 -55.09 9.49 -26.60
CA SER A 51 -54.83 10.84 -26.05
C SER A 51 -54.15 10.77 -24.68
N ALA A 52 -52.88 11.16 -24.70
CA ALA A 52 -51.99 11.33 -23.57
C ALA A 52 -52.59 12.18 -22.45
N VAL A 53 -52.41 11.72 -21.21
CA VAL A 53 -52.37 12.58 -20.02
C VAL A 53 -51.32 12.01 -19.07
N PHE A 54 -50.15 12.62 -19.05
CA PHE A 54 -49.25 12.59 -17.90
C PHE A 54 -49.36 13.96 -17.21
N PRO A 55 -49.54 14.03 -15.89
CA PRO A 55 -49.17 15.22 -15.16
C PRO A 55 -48.11 14.87 -14.11
N ALA A 56 -46.90 15.40 -14.27
CA ALA A 56 -46.03 15.72 -13.14
C ALA A 56 -44.91 16.67 -13.59
N SER A 57 -45.01 17.92 -13.12
CA SER A 57 -43.89 18.74 -12.67
C SER A 57 -42.67 18.86 -13.60
N VAL A 58 -42.71 19.90 -14.44
CA VAL A 58 -41.56 20.50 -15.13
C VAL A 58 -40.57 21.04 -14.09
N VAL A 59 -39.46 20.34 -13.83
CA VAL A 59 -38.28 20.88 -13.13
C VAL A 59 -36.99 20.25 -13.72
N SER A 60 -36.23 21.07 -14.47
CA SER A 60 -34.83 20.94 -14.92
C SER A 60 -34.34 19.68 -15.65
N GLY A 61 -34.63 19.60 -16.97
CA GLY A 61 -33.61 19.38 -18.02
C GLY A 61 -33.00 17.99 -18.23
N ILE A 62 -33.42 16.93 -17.53
CA ILE A 62 -32.91 15.56 -17.72
C ILE A 62 -34.07 14.63 -18.10
N GLU A 63 -34.34 14.51 -19.40
CA GLU A 63 -35.33 13.55 -19.92
C GLU A 63 -34.68 12.18 -20.22
N PRO A 64 -35.36 11.05 -19.95
CA PRO A 64 -34.87 9.72 -20.31
C PRO A 64 -34.69 9.59 -21.82
N LEU A 65 -33.45 9.40 -22.28
CA LEU A 65 -33.14 9.17 -23.69
C LEU A 65 -33.44 7.71 -24.10
N LEU A 66 -33.82 7.50 -25.37
CA LEU A 66 -34.17 6.19 -25.94
C LEU A 66 -33.15 5.08 -25.60
N PRO A 67 -33.57 3.83 -25.39
CA PRO A 67 -32.66 2.70 -25.19
C PRO A 67 -31.82 2.39 -26.44
N PHE A 68 -30.58 1.90 -26.24
CA PHE A 68 -29.70 1.52 -27.35
C PHE A 68 -30.24 0.39 -28.24
N LYS A 69 -31.20 -0.40 -27.76
CA LYS A 69 -31.82 -1.52 -28.50
C LYS A 69 -32.78 -1.03 -29.57
N ASP A 70 -33.33 0.16 -29.41
CA ASP A 70 -34.44 0.68 -30.24
C ASP A 70 -33.94 1.61 -31.36
N VAL A 71 -32.61 1.74 -31.51
CA VAL A 71 -31.97 2.69 -32.44
C VAL A 71 -31.06 1.97 -33.44
N PRO A 72 -31.07 2.35 -34.73
CA PRO A 72 -30.18 1.78 -35.74
C PRO A 72 -28.70 1.97 -35.42
N ASN A 73 -27.85 1.04 -35.87
CA ASN A 73 -26.39 1.09 -35.60
C ASN A 73 -25.72 2.41 -36.05
N SER A 74 -26.24 3.08 -37.08
CA SER A 74 -25.75 4.38 -37.57
C SER A 74 -25.96 5.53 -36.57
N GLU A 75 -27.00 5.47 -35.75
CA GLU A 75 -27.36 6.53 -34.80
C GLU A 75 -26.89 6.26 -33.37
N LYS A 76 -26.50 5.00 -33.07
CA LYS A 76 -26.05 4.59 -31.73
C LYS A 76 -24.91 5.46 -31.18
N LEU A 77 -23.96 5.90 -32.02
CA LEU A 77 -22.86 6.77 -31.57
C LEU A 77 -23.31 8.20 -31.26
N ASN A 78 -24.28 8.75 -32.00
CA ASN A 78 -24.84 10.06 -31.71
C ASN A 78 -25.65 10.01 -30.39
N LEU A 79 -26.45 8.96 -30.21
CA LEU A 79 -27.16 8.70 -28.96
C LEU A 79 -26.19 8.50 -27.78
N PHE A 80 -25.07 7.80 -28.01
CA PHE A 80 -24.01 7.65 -27.01
C PHE A 80 -23.45 9.01 -26.58
N VAL A 81 -23.10 9.89 -27.52
CA VAL A 81 -22.61 11.25 -27.20
C VAL A 81 -23.65 12.03 -26.40
N SER A 82 -24.94 11.95 -26.77
CA SER A 82 -26.02 12.62 -26.04
C SER A 82 -26.17 12.07 -24.60
N LYS A 83 -26.19 10.75 -24.42
CA LYS A 83 -26.27 10.11 -23.09
C LYS A 83 -25.04 10.43 -22.23
N VAL A 84 -23.83 10.42 -22.80
CA VAL A 84 -22.59 10.81 -22.10
C VAL A 84 -22.63 12.28 -21.68
N SER A 85 -23.16 13.16 -22.54
CA SER A 85 -23.32 14.58 -22.22
C SER A 85 -24.31 14.80 -21.07
N LEU A 86 -25.43 14.04 -21.05
CA LEU A 86 -26.39 14.04 -19.93
C LEU A 86 -25.72 13.66 -18.61
N CYS A 87 -24.84 12.65 -18.63
CA CYS A 87 -24.10 12.20 -17.46
C CYS A 87 -23.03 13.20 -16.97
N CYS A 88 -22.77 14.30 -17.68
CA CYS A 88 -21.90 15.38 -17.19
C CYS A 88 -22.55 16.21 -16.07
N VAL A 89 -23.86 16.12 -15.86
CA VAL A 89 -24.53 16.84 -14.77
C VAL A 89 -24.13 16.21 -13.43
N ALA A 90 -23.45 16.98 -12.58
CA ALA A 90 -23.05 16.55 -11.24
C ALA A 90 -24.21 16.73 -10.25
N PHE A 91 -24.37 15.79 -9.33
CA PHE A 91 -25.36 15.86 -8.25
C PHE A 91 -24.66 15.87 -6.91
N ASP A 92 -25.21 16.65 -5.99
CA ASP A 92 -24.78 16.67 -4.60
C ASP A 92 -25.44 15.51 -3.83
N PHE A 93 -24.60 14.65 -3.24
CA PHE A 93 -25.01 13.49 -2.45
C PHE A 93 -25.00 13.75 -0.95
N SER A 94 -24.56 14.94 -0.50
CA SER A 94 -24.69 15.35 0.91
C SER A 94 -26.15 15.46 1.36
N TYR A 95 -27.08 15.63 0.42
CA TYR A 95 -28.53 15.62 0.66
C TYR A 95 -29.22 14.50 -0.14
N PRO A 96 -29.46 13.32 0.46
CA PRO A 96 -30.00 12.15 -0.23
C PRO A 96 -31.34 12.39 -0.94
N ASN A 97 -32.22 13.18 -0.33
CA ASN A 97 -33.59 13.40 -0.79
C ASN A 97 -33.71 14.44 -1.93
N LYS A 98 -32.67 15.24 -2.18
CA LYS A 98 -32.67 16.24 -3.25
C LYS A 98 -32.38 15.57 -4.59
N ASN A 99 -33.20 15.87 -5.60
CA ASN A 99 -33.06 15.38 -6.98
C ASN A 99 -33.02 13.83 -7.08
N SER A 100 -33.85 13.13 -6.31
CA SER A 100 -33.83 11.66 -6.22
C SER A 100 -34.17 11.00 -7.57
N ILE A 101 -35.12 11.56 -8.31
CA ILE A 101 -35.54 11.05 -9.63
C ILE A 101 -34.40 11.24 -10.64
N GLU A 102 -33.81 12.42 -10.70
CA GLU A 102 -32.74 12.75 -11.64
C GLU A 102 -31.46 11.95 -11.35
N LYS A 103 -31.18 11.70 -10.05
CA LYS A 103 -30.10 10.80 -9.63
C LYS A 103 -30.34 9.36 -10.12
N LEU A 104 -31.58 8.86 -10.08
CA LEU A 104 -31.92 7.54 -10.61
C LEU A 104 -31.82 7.49 -12.14
N VAL A 105 -32.30 8.52 -12.85
CA VAL A 105 -32.21 8.62 -14.31
C VAL A 105 -30.73 8.63 -14.76
N LYS A 106 -29.88 9.41 -14.11
CA LYS A 106 -28.43 9.41 -14.40
C LYS A 106 -27.82 8.04 -14.13
N ARG A 107 -28.15 7.39 -13.01
CA ARG A 107 -27.65 6.05 -12.68
C ARG A 107 -28.03 5.03 -13.76
N GLN A 108 -29.30 5.01 -14.18
CA GLN A 108 -29.77 4.10 -15.22
C GLN A 108 -29.07 4.38 -16.57
N THR A 109 -28.91 5.66 -16.91
CA THR A 109 -28.20 6.06 -18.14
C THR A 109 -26.73 5.62 -18.11
N LEU A 110 -26.05 5.74 -16.97
CA LEU A 110 -24.68 5.27 -16.80
C LEU A 110 -24.56 3.74 -16.95
N LEU A 111 -25.52 2.96 -16.43
CA LEU A 111 -25.57 1.51 -16.61
C LEU A 111 -25.77 1.13 -18.08
N GLU A 112 -26.67 1.80 -18.79
CA GLU A 112 -26.87 1.56 -20.22
C GLU A 112 -25.62 1.90 -21.05
N LEU A 113 -24.90 2.98 -20.68
CA LEU A 113 -23.62 3.32 -21.30
C LEU A 113 -22.57 2.25 -21.04
N LEU A 114 -22.51 1.71 -19.82
CA LEU A 114 -21.59 0.64 -19.45
C LEU A 114 -21.87 -0.63 -20.27
N ASP A 115 -23.12 -1.05 -20.35
CA ASP A 115 -23.55 -2.20 -21.15
C ASP A 115 -23.23 -2.01 -22.63
N PHE A 116 -23.47 -0.80 -23.16
CA PHE A 116 -23.15 -0.47 -24.54
C PHE A 116 -21.64 -0.57 -24.82
N VAL A 117 -20.79 0.00 -23.97
CA VAL A 117 -19.33 -0.10 -24.10
C VAL A 117 -18.84 -1.54 -23.95
N ALA A 118 -19.42 -2.30 -23.01
CA ALA A 118 -19.09 -3.70 -22.79
C ALA A 118 -19.49 -4.61 -23.97
N SER A 119 -20.57 -4.27 -24.69
CA SER A 119 -21.02 -5.03 -25.87
C SER A 119 -20.02 -5.01 -27.03
N GLY A 120 -19.12 -4.01 -27.09
CA GLY A 120 -18.12 -3.91 -28.15
C GLY A 120 -18.69 -3.76 -29.57
N SER A 121 -19.92 -3.27 -29.69
CA SER A 121 -20.67 -3.32 -30.96
C SER A 121 -20.21 -2.32 -32.03
N VAL A 122 -19.65 -1.17 -31.64
CA VAL A 122 -19.28 -0.08 -32.59
C VAL A 122 -17.94 0.54 -32.21
N ARG A 123 -17.12 0.90 -33.20
CA ARG A 123 -15.88 1.68 -33.00
C ARG A 123 -16.20 3.11 -32.59
N PHE A 124 -15.48 3.63 -31.60
CA PHE A 124 -15.71 5.00 -31.11
C PHE A 124 -15.12 6.03 -32.08
N THR A 125 -15.93 7.02 -32.46
CA THR A 125 -15.49 8.19 -33.23
C THR A 125 -14.76 9.19 -32.32
N GLU A 126 -13.96 10.07 -32.90
CA GLU A 126 -13.22 11.11 -32.15
C GLU A 126 -14.12 11.97 -31.24
N PRO A 127 -15.32 12.44 -31.67
CA PRO A 127 -16.25 13.14 -30.79
C PRO A 127 -16.76 12.28 -29.62
N ALA A 128 -16.98 10.98 -29.82
CA ALA A 128 -17.42 10.07 -28.77
C ALA A 128 -16.33 9.85 -27.71
N ILE A 129 -15.06 9.76 -28.15
CA ILE A 129 -13.91 9.65 -27.25
C ILE A 129 -13.77 10.93 -26.41
N LEU A 130 -13.83 12.10 -27.04
CA LEU A 130 -13.77 13.39 -26.34
C LEU A 130 -14.90 13.54 -25.31
N ALA A 131 -16.14 13.21 -25.70
CA ALA A 131 -17.29 13.26 -24.80
C ALA A 131 -17.11 12.35 -23.58
N MET A 132 -16.63 11.11 -23.80
CA MET A 132 -16.37 10.15 -22.72
C MET A 132 -15.31 10.66 -21.75
N CYS A 133 -14.15 11.12 -22.26
CA CYS A 133 -13.08 11.68 -21.42
C CYS A 133 -13.57 12.89 -20.63
N ARG A 134 -14.39 13.76 -21.23
CA ARG A 134 -14.98 14.92 -20.55
C ARG A 134 -15.94 14.50 -19.44
N MET A 135 -16.81 13.53 -19.69
CA MET A 135 -17.77 13.03 -18.70
C MET A 135 -17.05 12.40 -17.51
N CYS A 136 -16.03 11.57 -17.75
CA CYS A 136 -15.18 11.04 -16.68
C CYS A 136 -14.48 12.17 -15.92
N ALA A 137 -13.92 13.16 -16.62
CA ALA A 137 -13.23 14.28 -15.98
C ALA A 137 -14.14 15.10 -15.05
N VAL A 138 -15.38 15.39 -15.47
CA VAL A 138 -16.35 16.17 -14.69
C VAL A 138 -16.86 15.40 -13.47
N ASN A 139 -16.99 14.08 -13.57
CA ASN A 139 -17.51 13.26 -12.47
C ASN A 139 -16.42 12.83 -11.47
N LEU A 140 -15.20 12.57 -11.94
CA LEU A 140 -14.13 11.98 -11.11
C LEU A 140 -13.20 13.04 -10.52
N PHE A 141 -12.72 13.98 -11.34
CA PHE A 141 -11.64 14.89 -10.95
C PHE A 141 -12.14 15.95 -9.97
N ARG A 142 -11.71 15.82 -8.73
CA ARG A 142 -12.03 16.72 -7.62
C ARG A 142 -10.82 16.90 -6.74
N VAL A 143 -10.81 18.01 -6.00
CA VAL A 143 -9.79 18.28 -4.99
C VAL A 143 -10.32 17.78 -3.66
N PHE A 144 -9.56 16.93 -2.96
CA PHE A 144 -9.93 16.50 -1.63
C PHE A 144 -9.73 17.64 -0.62
N PRO A 145 -10.62 17.79 0.37
CA PRO A 145 -10.44 18.80 1.40
C PRO A 145 -9.10 18.59 2.12
N PRO A 146 -8.41 19.67 2.55
CA PRO A 146 -7.21 19.52 3.35
C PRO A 146 -7.53 18.64 4.56
N SER A 147 -6.77 17.56 4.73
CA SER A 147 -7.04 16.62 5.81
C SER A 147 -6.61 17.24 7.14
N TYR A 148 -7.51 18.04 7.75
CA TYR A 148 -7.38 18.66 9.08
C TYR A 148 -7.37 17.63 10.22
N ARG A 149 -7.44 16.32 9.92
CA ARG A 149 -7.29 15.24 10.88
C ARG A 149 -5.87 15.25 11.45
N SER A 150 -5.75 16.02 12.53
CA SER A 150 -4.87 15.99 13.68
C SER A 150 -3.40 15.67 13.44
N SER A 151 -2.57 16.71 13.43
CA SER A 151 -1.15 16.66 13.81
C SER A 151 -0.94 16.31 15.31
N GLY A 152 -1.78 15.47 15.94
CA GLY A 152 -1.84 15.42 17.41
C GLY A 152 -2.37 14.15 18.08
N GLY A 153 -2.41 12.99 17.42
CA GLY A 153 -2.79 11.74 18.09
C GLY A 153 -1.92 10.58 17.63
N GLU A 154 -1.23 9.94 18.56
CA GLU A 154 -0.52 8.68 18.34
C GLU A 154 -1.55 7.57 18.05
N ASN A 155 -1.28 6.76 17.02
CA ASN A 155 -2.08 5.65 16.46
C ASN A 155 -3.20 6.06 15.48
N ASN A 156 -2.82 6.26 14.21
CA ASN A 156 -3.72 6.42 13.05
C ASN A 156 -4.30 5.08 12.54
N ASP A 157 -4.14 3.98 13.27
CA ASP A 157 -4.54 2.64 12.79
C ASP A 157 -6.05 2.37 12.93
N ASP A 158 -6.77 3.19 13.71
CA ASP A 158 -8.21 3.05 14.00
C ASP A 158 -9.10 4.13 13.35
N ASP A 159 -8.59 4.86 12.35
CA ASP A 159 -9.43 5.79 11.58
C ASP A 159 -10.40 5.01 10.67
N GLU A 160 -11.69 5.00 11.03
CA GLU A 160 -12.74 4.41 10.18
C GLU A 160 -12.67 4.99 8.75
N PRO A 161 -12.67 4.13 7.70
CA PRO A 161 -12.56 4.59 6.34
C PRO A 161 -13.75 5.48 5.97
N VAL A 162 -13.46 6.66 5.44
CA VAL A 162 -14.50 7.56 4.93
C VAL A 162 -14.94 7.09 3.56
N PHE A 163 -16.23 6.78 3.45
CA PHE A 163 -16.84 6.36 2.20
C PHE A 163 -17.48 7.54 1.48
N ASP A 164 -17.24 7.66 0.17
CA ASP A 164 -17.83 8.74 -0.62
C ASP A 164 -19.34 8.51 -0.80
N PRO A 165 -20.22 9.47 -0.41
CA PRO A 165 -21.66 9.31 -0.55
C PRO A 165 -22.13 9.27 -2.01
N ALA A 166 -21.35 9.80 -2.95
CA ALA A 166 -21.62 9.74 -4.38
C ALA A 166 -21.16 8.41 -5.03
N TRP A 167 -20.65 7.45 -4.23
CA TRP A 167 -20.18 6.15 -4.71
C TRP A 167 -21.13 5.42 -5.68
N PRO A 168 -22.47 5.41 -5.49
CA PRO A 168 -23.39 4.76 -6.43
C PRO A 168 -23.31 5.28 -7.88
N HIS A 169 -22.88 6.53 -8.08
CA HIS A 169 -22.58 7.07 -9.41
C HIS A 169 -21.10 6.89 -9.76
N LEU A 170 -20.19 7.19 -8.84
CA LEU A 170 -18.75 7.13 -9.08
C LEU A 170 -18.28 5.72 -9.48
N GLN A 171 -18.79 4.68 -8.82
CA GLN A 171 -18.47 3.29 -9.14
C GLN A 171 -18.74 2.99 -10.63
N ILE A 172 -19.90 3.39 -11.14
CA ILE A 172 -20.29 3.13 -12.53
C ILE A 172 -19.42 3.95 -13.48
N VAL A 173 -19.06 5.19 -13.12
CA VAL A 173 -18.14 6.02 -13.93
C VAL A 173 -16.73 5.41 -13.99
N TYR A 174 -16.23 4.85 -12.88
CA TYR A 174 -14.96 4.12 -12.85
C TYR A 174 -15.01 2.84 -13.69
N ASP A 175 -16.06 2.04 -13.55
CA ASP A 175 -16.27 0.82 -14.34
C ASP A 175 -16.38 1.14 -15.83
N LEU A 176 -17.09 2.22 -16.18
CA LEU A 176 -17.24 2.71 -17.53
C LEU A 176 -15.90 3.18 -18.11
N LEU A 177 -15.10 3.94 -17.36
CA LEU A 177 -13.76 4.35 -17.78
C LEU A 177 -12.85 3.14 -17.99
N LEU A 178 -12.86 2.18 -17.07
CA LEU A 178 -12.09 0.94 -17.17
C LEU A 178 -12.49 0.13 -18.41
N LYS A 179 -13.80 -0.05 -18.63
CA LYS A 179 -14.30 -0.77 -19.81
C LYS A 179 -14.01 -0.04 -21.11
N PHE A 180 -14.12 1.28 -21.11
CA PHE A 180 -13.79 2.10 -22.26
C PHE A 180 -12.31 1.98 -22.64
N ILE A 181 -11.39 2.11 -21.68
CA ILE A 181 -9.94 1.99 -21.91
C ILE A 181 -9.57 0.58 -22.38
N THR A 182 -10.18 -0.46 -21.80
CA THR A 182 -9.91 -1.86 -22.19
C THR A 182 -10.61 -2.30 -23.47
N SER A 183 -11.57 -1.53 -23.97
CA SER A 183 -12.34 -1.89 -25.17
C SER A 183 -11.43 -2.02 -26.41
N PRO A 184 -11.60 -3.09 -27.22
CA PRO A 184 -10.91 -3.23 -28.50
C PRO A 184 -11.44 -2.23 -29.54
N CYS A 185 -12.62 -1.66 -29.33
CA CYS A 185 -13.25 -0.68 -30.22
C CYS A 185 -12.67 0.74 -30.07
N LEU A 186 -11.80 0.96 -29.08
CA LEU A 186 -11.12 2.23 -28.85
C LEU A 186 -9.79 2.29 -29.62
N ASP A 187 -9.69 3.21 -30.58
CA ASP A 187 -8.44 3.50 -31.27
C ASP A 187 -7.46 4.26 -30.35
N ALA A 188 -6.38 3.58 -29.94
CA ALA A 188 -5.36 4.14 -29.06
C ALA A 188 -4.62 5.34 -29.67
N LYS A 189 -4.53 5.45 -31.01
CA LYS A 189 -3.85 6.56 -31.69
C LYS A 189 -4.63 7.87 -31.56
N ILE A 190 -5.96 7.79 -31.53
CA ILE A 190 -6.84 8.94 -31.35
C ILE A 190 -7.02 9.21 -29.85
N ALA A 191 -7.27 8.18 -29.05
CA ALA A 191 -7.54 8.31 -27.62
C ALA A 191 -6.40 8.97 -26.82
N LYS A 192 -5.14 8.73 -27.18
CA LYS A 192 -3.98 9.35 -26.53
C LYS A 192 -3.94 10.89 -26.62
N LYS A 193 -4.70 11.50 -27.53
CA LYS A 193 -4.83 12.97 -27.62
C LYS A 193 -5.65 13.54 -26.46
N TYR A 194 -6.59 12.76 -25.93
CA TYR A 194 -7.55 13.17 -24.90
C TYR A 194 -7.21 12.59 -23.52
N LEU A 195 -6.64 11.39 -23.49
CA LEU A 195 -5.99 10.81 -22.31
C LEU A 195 -4.55 11.31 -22.22
N ASP A 196 -4.38 12.62 -22.21
CA ASP A 196 -3.08 13.27 -22.21
C ASP A 196 -2.41 13.27 -20.81
N ASN A 197 -1.24 13.89 -20.71
CA ASN A 197 -0.54 13.99 -19.43
C ASN A 197 -1.35 14.74 -18.37
N ALA A 198 -2.17 15.73 -18.75
CA ALA A 198 -2.99 16.48 -17.80
C ALA A 198 -4.12 15.60 -17.23
N PHE A 199 -4.74 14.77 -18.07
CA PHE A 199 -5.70 13.75 -17.61
C PHE A 199 -5.05 12.77 -16.64
N VAL A 200 -3.84 12.30 -16.96
CA VAL A 200 -3.10 11.35 -16.12
C VAL A 200 -2.71 11.94 -14.76
N VAL A 201 -2.27 13.21 -14.68
CA VAL A 201 -1.99 13.85 -13.37
C VAL A 201 -3.25 13.91 -12.54
N ARG A 202 -4.37 14.39 -13.11
CA ARG A 202 -5.62 14.46 -12.35
C ARG A 202 -6.13 13.09 -11.91
N LEU A 203 -5.85 12.03 -12.68
CA LEU A 203 -6.13 10.66 -12.26
C LEU A 203 -5.23 10.21 -11.10
N LEU A 204 -3.96 10.60 -11.10
CA LEU A 204 -3.02 10.31 -10.02
C LEU A 204 -3.37 11.08 -8.74
N ASP A 205 -3.83 12.33 -8.84
CA ASP A 205 -4.26 13.14 -7.70
C ASP A 205 -5.42 12.47 -6.94
N LEU A 206 -6.25 11.66 -7.62
CA LEU A 206 -7.35 10.92 -7.00
C LEU A 206 -6.89 9.77 -6.07
N PHE A 207 -5.62 9.34 -6.15
CA PHE A 207 -5.10 8.32 -5.22
C PHE A 207 -5.03 8.82 -3.77
N ASP A 208 -5.16 10.12 -3.54
CA ASP A 208 -5.28 10.67 -2.18
C ASP A 208 -6.71 10.55 -1.61
N SER A 209 -7.61 9.82 -2.27
CA SER A 209 -8.94 9.51 -1.74
C SER A 209 -8.86 8.69 -0.46
N GLU A 210 -9.65 9.05 0.56
CA GLU A 210 -9.79 8.26 1.79
C GLU A 210 -10.59 6.96 1.54
N ASP A 211 -11.38 6.88 0.47
CA ASP A 211 -12.20 5.70 0.14
C ASP A 211 -11.34 4.59 -0.51
N PRO A 212 -11.12 3.44 0.14
CA PRO A 212 -10.30 2.35 -0.40
C PRO A 212 -10.88 1.76 -1.70
N ARG A 213 -12.20 1.82 -1.91
CA ARG A 213 -12.84 1.29 -3.12
C ARG A 213 -12.45 2.11 -4.33
N GLU A 214 -12.37 3.43 -4.17
CA GLU A 214 -11.93 4.34 -5.21
C GLU A 214 -10.47 4.09 -5.59
N ARG A 215 -9.59 3.94 -4.60
CA ARG A 215 -8.16 3.66 -4.83
C ARG A 215 -7.94 2.35 -5.59
N GLU A 216 -8.72 1.31 -5.31
CA GLU A 216 -8.64 0.03 -6.04
C GLU A 216 -9.05 0.16 -7.51
N CYS A 217 -10.12 0.91 -7.79
CA CYS A 217 -10.54 1.24 -9.16
C CYS A 217 -9.44 2.03 -9.90
N LEU A 218 -8.87 3.04 -9.24
CA LEU A 218 -7.80 3.88 -9.79
C LEU A 218 -6.55 3.07 -10.11
N LYS A 219 -6.10 2.19 -9.19
CA LYS A 219 -4.98 1.26 -9.40
C LYS A 219 -5.19 0.44 -10.67
N THR A 220 -6.37 -0.15 -10.82
CA THR A 220 -6.72 -0.97 -11.98
C THR A 220 -6.73 -0.16 -13.28
N ILE A 221 -7.34 1.03 -13.26
CA ILE A 221 -7.39 1.92 -14.43
C ILE A 221 -5.99 2.39 -14.82
N LEU A 222 -5.18 2.83 -13.86
CA LEU A 222 -3.80 3.28 -14.08
C LEU A 222 -2.95 2.16 -14.71
N HIS A 223 -3.11 0.92 -14.25
CA HIS A 223 -2.46 -0.26 -14.85
C HIS A 223 -2.82 -0.43 -16.33
N ARG A 224 -4.11 -0.33 -16.67
CA ARG A 224 -4.57 -0.42 -18.07
C ARG A 224 -4.08 0.74 -18.93
N VAL A 225 -4.07 1.96 -18.39
CA VAL A 225 -3.54 3.16 -19.08
C VAL A 225 -2.04 2.97 -19.35
N TYR A 226 -1.27 2.55 -18.36
CA TYR A 226 0.17 2.32 -18.48
C TYR A 226 0.49 1.23 -19.51
N GLY A 227 -0.29 0.15 -19.51
CA GLY A 227 -0.17 -0.95 -20.47
C GLY A 227 -0.45 -0.52 -21.90
N LYS A 228 -1.64 0.08 -22.13
CA LYS A 228 -2.16 0.42 -23.47
C LYS A 228 -1.49 1.64 -24.10
N PHE A 229 -1.15 2.67 -23.31
CA PHE A 229 -0.60 3.93 -23.82
C PHE A 229 0.87 4.09 -23.43
N MET A 230 1.74 3.42 -24.19
CA MET A 230 3.19 3.41 -23.90
C MET A 230 3.83 4.80 -23.85
N VAL A 231 3.28 5.79 -24.57
CA VAL A 231 3.75 7.18 -24.61
C VAL A 231 3.69 7.87 -23.25
N HIS A 232 2.75 7.49 -22.37
CA HIS A 232 2.61 8.10 -21.05
C HIS A 232 3.47 7.43 -19.97
N ARG A 233 4.09 6.27 -20.25
CA ARG A 233 4.87 5.53 -19.24
C ARG A 233 5.98 6.35 -18.57
N PRO A 234 6.82 7.13 -19.30
CA PRO A 234 7.83 7.96 -18.66
C PRO A 234 7.20 9.05 -17.79
N PHE A 235 6.09 9.63 -18.24
CA PHE A 235 5.36 10.66 -17.52
C PHE A 235 4.76 10.13 -16.21
N ILE A 236 4.07 8.97 -16.26
CA ILE A 236 3.47 8.31 -15.10
C ILE A 236 4.54 8.01 -14.05
N ARG A 237 5.67 7.39 -14.45
CA ARG A 237 6.78 7.10 -13.52
C ARG A 237 7.32 8.36 -12.84
N ARG A 238 7.49 9.45 -13.59
CA ARG A 238 7.94 10.73 -13.05
C ARG A 238 6.92 11.36 -12.12
N ALA A 239 5.65 11.37 -12.48
CA ALA A 239 4.57 11.92 -11.66
C ALA A 239 4.46 11.16 -10.33
N MET A 240 4.49 9.83 -10.36
CA MET A 240 4.51 9.00 -9.16
C MET A 240 5.76 9.23 -8.30
N SER A 241 6.93 9.37 -8.94
CA SER A 241 8.16 9.73 -8.22
C SER A 241 8.03 11.05 -7.48
N ASN A 242 7.34 12.04 -8.06
CA ASN A 242 7.12 13.33 -7.40
C ASN A 242 6.13 13.20 -6.22
N ILE A 243 5.08 12.38 -6.37
CA ILE A 243 4.14 12.09 -5.28
C ILE A 243 4.89 11.46 -4.10
N PHE A 244 5.72 10.44 -4.32
CA PHE A 244 6.51 9.84 -3.25
C PHE A 244 7.52 10.80 -2.65
N HIS A 245 8.15 11.65 -3.45
CA HIS A 245 9.09 12.64 -2.93
C HIS A 245 8.39 13.65 -2.00
N ARG A 246 7.24 14.19 -2.44
CA ARG A 246 6.41 15.09 -1.63
C ARG A 246 5.92 14.40 -0.35
N PHE A 247 5.49 13.15 -0.45
CA PHE A 247 5.09 12.36 0.71
C PHE A 247 6.22 12.19 1.72
N VAL A 248 7.43 11.79 1.30
CA VAL A 248 8.54 11.51 2.22
C VAL A 248 9.15 12.77 2.84
N PHE A 249 9.21 13.87 2.08
CA PHE A 249 9.98 15.05 2.48
C PHE A 249 9.15 16.28 2.86
N GLU A 250 7.88 16.36 2.47
CA GLU A 250 7.04 17.54 2.72
C GLU A 250 5.83 17.23 3.60
N THR A 251 4.97 16.28 3.22
CA THR A 251 3.65 16.12 3.84
C THR A 251 3.55 14.99 4.86
N GLU A 252 4.33 13.91 4.69
CA GLU A 252 4.20 12.63 5.42
C GLU A 252 2.77 12.06 5.48
N LYS A 253 1.89 12.52 4.58
CA LYS A 253 0.47 12.15 4.52
C LYS A 253 0.04 12.02 3.07
N HIS A 254 -0.47 10.83 2.73
CA HIS A 254 -1.08 10.49 1.46
C HIS A 254 -1.78 9.13 1.58
N CYS A 255 -3.05 9.00 1.18
CA CYS A 255 -3.83 7.77 1.41
C CYS A 255 -3.44 6.61 0.48
N GLY A 256 -3.06 6.90 -0.77
CA GLY A 256 -2.83 5.88 -1.81
C GLY A 256 -1.40 5.37 -2.00
N ILE A 257 -0.52 5.49 -1.00
CA ILE A 257 0.89 5.06 -1.16
C ILE A 257 0.99 3.54 -1.40
N ALA A 258 0.19 2.74 -0.69
CA ALA A 258 0.18 1.29 -0.83
C ALA A 258 -0.24 0.85 -2.24
N GLU A 259 -1.32 1.40 -2.78
CA GLU A 259 -1.85 1.06 -4.11
C GLU A 259 -0.91 1.52 -5.23
N LEU A 260 -0.28 2.69 -5.07
CA LEU A 260 0.75 3.16 -6.00
C LEU A 260 1.99 2.25 -5.98
N LEU A 261 2.41 1.74 -4.81
CA LEU A 261 3.49 0.77 -4.70
C LEU A 261 3.12 -0.58 -5.30
N GLU A 262 1.90 -1.09 -5.08
CA GLU A 262 1.45 -2.33 -5.70
C GLU A 262 1.47 -2.23 -7.24
N PHE A 263 0.97 -1.11 -7.78
CA PHE A 263 1.10 -0.80 -9.20
C PHE A 263 2.58 -0.83 -9.64
N LEU A 264 3.47 -0.17 -8.90
CA LEU A 264 4.90 -0.15 -9.23
C LEU A 264 5.54 -1.53 -9.20
N GLY A 265 5.23 -2.37 -8.21
CA GLY A 265 5.75 -3.72 -8.13
C GLY A 265 5.42 -4.52 -9.39
N SER A 266 4.19 -4.40 -9.90
CA SER A 266 3.80 -4.98 -11.19
C SER A 266 4.62 -4.42 -12.37
N ILE A 267 4.89 -3.11 -12.38
CA ILE A 267 5.69 -2.48 -13.42
C ILE A 267 7.17 -2.94 -13.38
N VAL A 268 7.76 -3.04 -12.19
CA VAL A 268 9.16 -3.43 -11.98
C VAL A 268 9.37 -4.88 -12.42
N SER A 269 8.42 -5.76 -12.13
CA SER A 269 8.44 -7.16 -12.59
C SER A 269 8.54 -7.26 -14.12
N GLY A 270 7.99 -6.28 -14.85
CA GLY A 270 8.04 -6.18 -16.31
C GLY A 270 9.29 -5.47 -16.88
N PHE A 271 10.24 -5.02 -16.07
CA PHE A 271 11.44 -4.35 -16.58
C PHE A 271 12.34 -5.30 -17.37
N ALA A 272 12.87 -4.77 -18.48
CA ALA A 272 13.88 -5.43 -19.28
C ALA A 272 15.23 -5.43 -18.56
N LEU A 273 16.01 -6.49 -18.74
CA LEU A 273 17.36 -6.61 -18.23
C LEU A 273 18.37 -6.26 -19.34
N PRO A 274 19.49 -5.58 -19.02
CA PRO A 274 19.84 -5.02 -17.71
C PRO A 274 18.95 -3.83 -17.34
N LEU A 275 18.78 -3.58 -16.03
CA LEU A 275 17.99 -2.45 -15.56
C LEU A 275 18.60 -1.13 -16.03
N LYS A 276 17.75 -0.24 -16.55
CA LYS A 276 18.16 1.12 -16.92
C LYS A 276 18.58 1.92 -15.68
N GLU A 277 19.52 2.83 -15.87
CA GLU A 277 20.04 3.69 -14.79
C GLU A 277 18.94 4.51 -14.10
N GLU A 278 17.96 5.01 -14.86
CA GLU A 278 16.81 5.72 -14.29
C GLU A 278 16.03 4.90 -13.25
N HIS A 279 15.97 3.56 -13.41
CA HIS A 279 15.29 2.67 -12.48
C HIS A 279 16.12 2.44 -11.22
N LYS A 280 17.45 2.37 -11.35
CA LYS A 280 18.38 2.26 -10.21
C LYS A 280 18.37 3.53 -9.37
N ILE A 281 18.36 4.70 -10.03
CA ILE A 281 18.20 6.00 -9.37
C ILE A 281 16.86 6.06 -8.64
N PHE A 282 15.78 5.56 -9.24
CA PHE A 282 14.47 5.51 -8.61
C PHE A 282 14.46 4.65 -7.34
N LEU A 283 15.08 3.46 -7.36
CA LEU A 283 15.25 2.61 -6.17
C LEU A 283 15.96 3.38 -5.05
N TRP A 284 17.12 3.99 -5.35
CA TRP A 284 17.94 4.65 -4.34
C TRP A 284 17.36 5.97 -3.82
N ARG A 285 16.78 6.79 -4.70
CA ARG A 285 16.29 8.14 -4.34
C ARG A 285 14.84 8.21 -3.91
N VAL A 286 14.04 7.17 -4.20
CA VAL A 286 12.59 7.17 -3.92
C VAL A 286 12.19 6.00 -3.05
N LEU A 287 12.45 4.75 -3.46
CA LEU A 287 11.98 3.58 -2.72
C LEU A 287 12.67 3.39 -1.38
N ILE A 288 14.00 3.50 -1.32
CA ILE A 288 14.72 3.38 -0.04
C ILE A 288 14.26 4.47 0.96
N PRO A 289 14.16 5.77 0.59
CA PRO A 289 13.64 6.80 1.50
C PRO A 289 12.19 6.61 1.97
N LEU A 290 11.35 5.83 1.27
CA LEU A 290 9.98 5.53 1.71
C LEU A 290 9.91 4.74 3.03
N HIS A 291 11.03 4.22 3.52
CA HIS A 291 11.12 3.61 4.86
C HIS A 291 11.17 4.64 5.99
N LYS A 292 11.42 5.93 5.68
CA LYS A 292 11.57 7.00 6.67
C LYS A 292 10.26 7.39 7.39
N PRO A 293 9.12 7.62 6.70
CA PRO A 293 7.90 8.10 7.34
C PRO A 293 7.39 7.21 8.48
N LYS A 294 6.67 7.80 9.44
CA LYS A 294 6.14 7.08 10.61
C LYS A 294 5.05 6.07 10.23
N SER A 295 4.25 6.39 9.22
CA SER A 295 3.14 5.59 8.68
C SER A 295 3.57 4.38 7.83
N LEU A 296 4.83 3.92 7.96
CA LEU A 296 5.38 2.82 7.17
C LEU A 296 4.52 1.55 7.22
N GLY A 297 3.91 1.24 8.37
CA GLY A 297 3.07 0.05 8.55
C GLY A 297 1.95 -0.09 7.51
N ASN A 298 1.40 1.02 7.03
CA ASN A 298 0.26 1.03 6.10
C ASN A 298 0.62 0.54 4.69
N TYR A 299 1.89 0.63 4.30
CA TYR A 299 2.35 0.31 2.95
C TYR A 299 3.62 -0.55 2.91
N PHE A 300 4.08 -1.03 4.07
CA PHE A 300 5.34 -1.77 4.21
C PHE A 300 5.39 -3.03 3.34
N GLN A 301 4.30 -3.79 3.31
CA GLN A 301 4.23 -5.05 2.53
C GLN A 301 4.41 -4.78 1.02
N GLN A 302 3.77 -3.74 0.50
CA GLN A 302 3.87 -3.34 -0.90
C GLN A 302 5.26 -2.76 -1.21
N LEU A 303 5.89 -2.07 -0.26
CA LEU A 303 7.25 -1.56 -0.39
C LEU A 303 8.27 -2.70 -0.43
N SER A 304 8.23 -3.62 0.54
CA SER A 304 9.11 -4.80 0.60
C SER A 304 9.00 -5.61 -0.70
N PHE A 305 7.77 -5.86 -1.16
CA PHE A 305 7.54 -6.52 -2.45
C PHE A 305 8.24 -5.79 -3.61
N CYS A 306 8.12 -4.45 -3.70
CA CYS A 306 8.81 -3.68 -4.73
C CYS A 306 10.33 -3.80 -4.64
N ILE A 307 10.89 -3.71 -3.43
CA ILE A 307 12.34 -3.83 -3.20
C ILE A 307 12.85 -5.21 -3.63
N THR A 308 12.17 -6.28 -3.22
CA THR A 308 12.50 -7.66 -3.63
C THR A 308 12.42 -7.83 -5.14
N GLN A 309 11.40 -7.27 -5.81
CA GLN A 309 11.34 -7.30 -7.29
C GLN A 309 12.53 -6.60 -7.96
N PHE A 310 13.10 -5.54 -7.37
CA PHE A 310 14.32 -4.94 -7.90
C PHE A 310 15.55 -5.84 -7.71
N ILE A 311 15.64 -6.51 -6.56
CA ILE A 311 16.75 -7.40 -6.22
C ILE A 311 16.70 -8.68 -7.08
N ASP A 312 15.52 -9.25 -7.30
CA ASP A 312 15.30 -10.39 -8.20
C ASP A 312 15.81 -10.11 -9.63
N LYS A 313 15.65 -8.86 -10.09
CA LYS A 313 16.11 -8.40 -11.40
C LYS A 313 17.63 -8.18 -11.45
N GLU A 314 18.21 -7.62 -10.40
CA GLU A 314 19.64 -7.37 -10.30
C GLU A 314 20.14 -7.55 -8.84
N PRO A 315 20.61 -8.76 -8.46
CA PRO A 315 20.96 -9.09 -7.08
C PRO A 315 22.02 -8.19 -6.43
N LYS A 316 22.86 -7.55 -7.25
CA LYS A 316 23.87 -6.57 -6.79
C LYS A 316 23.25 -5.35 -6.09
N LEU A 317 21.98 -5.06 -6.34
CA LEU A 317 21.26 -3.98 -5.67
C LEU A 317 20.98 -4.29 -4.19
N GLY A 318 21.00 -5.55 -3.77
CA GLY A 318 20.77 -5.93 -2.36
C GLY A 318 21.74 -5.22 -1.39
N SER A 319 23.03 -5.13 -1.74
CA SER A 319 24.01 -4.43 -0.90
C SER A 319 23.77 -2.91 -0.82
N VAL A 320 23.18 -2.31 -1.86
CA VAL A 320 22.78 -0.89 -1.87
C VAL A 320 21.56 -0.68 -0.97
N VAL A 321 20.57 -1.58 -1.04
CA VAL A 321 19.36 -1.51 -0.22
C VAL A 321 19.69 -1.69 1.26
N ILE A 322 20.48 -2.70 1.65
CA ILE A 322 20.88 -2.92 3.05
C ILE A 322 21.59 -1.69 3.62
N LYS A 323 22.52 -1.08 2.88
CA LYS A 323 23.18 0.18 3.30
C LYS A 323 22.18 1.32 3.48
N GLY A 324 21.18 1.40 2.62
CA GLY A 324 20.08 2.35 2.72
C GLY A 324 19.21 2.14 3.96
N LEU A 325 18.80 0.91 4.24
CA LEU A 325 18.02 0.54 5.42
C LEU A 325 18.79 0.83 6.71
N LEU A 326 20.07 0.47 6.77
CA LEU A 326 20.94 0.77 7.92
C LEU A 326 21.07 2.28 8.18
N LYS A 327 21.05 3.11 7.12
CA LYS A 327 21.06 4.58 7.26
C LYS A 327 19.76 5.12 7.87
N PHE A 328 18.62 4.50 7.56
CA PHE A 328 17.29 4.92 8.03
C PHE A 328 16.77 4.04 9.18
N TRP A 329 17.65 3.30 9.86
CA TRP A 329 17.26 2.36 10.90
C TRP A 329 16.46 3.06 12.01
N PRO A 330 15.26 2.57 12.35
CA PRO A 330 14.43 3.17 13.39
C PRO A 330 15.07 2.95 14.76
N ILE A 331 15.19 4.02 15.55
CA ILE A 331 15.74 3.95 16.92
C ILE A 331 14.64 4.15 17.98
N THR A 332 13.54 4.79 17.62
CA THR A 332 12.47 5.18 18.57
C THR A 332 11.17 4.39 18.40
N ASN A 333 11.02 3.61 17.32
CA ASN A 333 9.80 2.86 17.03
C ASN A 333 10.15 1.38 16.85
N SER A 334 9.78 0.55 17.84
CA SER A 334 10.08 -0.87 17.88
C SER A 334 9.34 -1.67 16.82
N GLN A 335 8.09 -1.32 16.49
CA GLN A 335 7.33 -1.99 15.44
C GLN A 335 8.01 -1.81 14.07
N LYS A 336 8.48 -0.60 13.76
CA LYS A 336 9.27 -0.35 12.55
C LYS A 336 10.58 -1.13 12.57
N GLU A 337 11.22 -1.25 13.72
CA GLU A 337 12.46 -2.04 13.85
C GLU A 337 12.21 -3.52 13.53
N VAL A 338 11.11 -4.09 14.02
CA VAL A 338 10.67 -5.45 13.67
C VAL A 338 10.38 -5.60 12.17
N MET A 339 9.74 -4.61 11.54
CA MET A 339 9.52 -4.59 10.09
C MET A 339 10.85 -4.59 9.32
N PHE A 340 11.79 -3.71 9.69
CA PHE A 340 13.12 -3.63 9.05
C PHE A 340 13.90 -4.95 9.19
N LEU A 341 13.88 -5.58 10.36
CA LEU A 341 14.49 -6.90 10.55
C LEU A 341 13.89 -7.96 9.62
N GLY A 342 12.58 -7.86 9.36
CA GLY A 342 11.89 -8.74 8.41
C GLY A 342 12.32 -8.56 6.96
N GLU A 343 12.35 -7.32 6.49
CA GLU A 343 12.80 -7.02 5.13
C GLU A 343 14.30 -7.32 4.94
N VAL A 344 15.12 -7.06 5.96
CA VAL A 344 16.54 -7.45 5.94
C VAL A 344 16.70 -8.97 5.80
N GLU A 345 15.90 -9.78 6.49
CA GLU A 345 15.93 -11.24 6.34
C GLU A 345 15.66 -11.63 4.88
N GLU A 346 14.56 -11.14 4.30
CA GLU A 346 14.17 -11.43 2.91
C GLU A 346 15.26 -11.01 1.90
N ILE A 347 15.86 -9.83 2.11
CA ILE A 347 16.92 -9.34 1.23
C ILE A 347 18.18 -10.19 1.36
N VAL A 348 18.62 -10.49 2.58
CA VAL A 348 19.86 -11.26 2.82
C VAL A 348 19.73 -12.69 2.32
N GLU A 349 18.55 -13.30 2.46
CA GLU A 349 18.25 -14.62 1.87
C GLU A 349 18.47 -14.63 0.36
N ALA A 350 18.07 -13.57 -0.35
CA ALA A 350 18.27 -13.45 -1.80
C ALA A 350 19.69 -13.03 -2.23
N MET A 351 20.60 -12.72 -1.31
CA MET A 351 21.94 -12.20 -1.64
C MET A 351 22.96 -13.31 -1.90
N SER A 352 23.83 -13.07 -2.89
CA SER A 352 25.05 -13.87 -3.07
C SER A 352 26.10 -13.56 -2.00
N VAL A 353 26.98 -14.53 -1.71
CA VAL A 353 28.10 -14.40 -0.75
C VAL A 353 28.92 -13.12 -0.97
N VAL A 354 29.28 -12.81 -2.23
CA VAL A 354 30.09 -11.64 -2.58
C VAL A 354 29.40 -10.31 -2.28
N GLU A 355 28.08 -10.23 -2.46
CA GLU A 355 27.33 -9.02 -2.13
C GLU A 355 27.12 -8.88 -0.62
N PHE A 356 26.94 -10.01 0.08
CA PHE A 356 26.79 -10.06 1.53
C PHE A 356 28.06 -9.61 2.25
N GLU A 357 29.24 -10.05 1.81
CA GLU A 357 30.55 -9.62 2.35
C GLU A 357 30.72 -8.10 2.39
N LYS A 358 30.12 -7.37 1.45
CA LYS A 358 30.20 -5.89 1.38
C LYS A 358 29.40 -5.18 2.48
N VAL A 359 28.48 -5.88 3.14
CA VAL A 359 27.54 -5.30 4.12
C VAL A 359 27.50 -6.05 5.45
N MET A 360 28.07 -7.25 5.54
CA MET A 360 27.96 -8.11 6.74
C MET A 360 28.43 -7.41 8.01
N VAL A 361 29.56 -6.69 8.01
CA VAL A 361 30.08 -6.05 9.22
C VAL A 361 29.13 -4.97 9.77
N PRO A 362 28.74 -3.93 8.99
CA PRO A 362 27.80 -2.93 9.50
C PRO A 362 26.40 -3.51 9.78
N LEU A 363 25.97 -4.54 9.05
CA LEU A 363 24.70 -5.22 9.30
C LEU A 363 24.71 -5.95 10.66
N PHE A 364 25.72 -6.77 10.94
CA PHE A 364 25.78 -7.54 12.17
C PHE A 364 26.09 -6.68 13.40
N LEU A 365 26.77 -5.54 13.24
CA LEU A 365 26.84 -4.53 14.29
C LEU A 365 25.44 -4.02 14.68
N ARG A 366 24.57 -3.80 13.69
CA ARG A 366 23.19 -3.40 13.96
C ARG A 366 22.36 -4.53 14.59
N ILE A 367 22.47 -5.75 14.06
CA ILE A 367 21.78 -6.93 14.62
C ILE A 367 22.21 -7.16 16.07
N ALA A 368 23.50 -7.01 16.40
CA ALA A 368 24.01 -7.09 17.77
C ALA A 368 23.32 -6.08 18.71
N CYS A 369 23.07 -4.85 18.26
CA CYS A 369 22.28 -3.88 19.02
C CYS A 369 20.83 -4.34 19.20
N CYS A 370 20.20 -4.89 18.17
CA CYS A 370 18.82 -5.37 18.23
C CYS A 370 18.67 -6.57 19.19
N VAL A 371 19.64 -7.50 19.21
CA VAL A 371 19.67 -8.62 20.16
C VAL A 371 19.71 -8.14 21.61
N ASN A 372 20.47 -7.08 21.89
CA ASN A 372 20.58 -6.47 23.21
C ASN A 372 19.45 -5.46 23.52
N SER A 373 18.43 -5.35 22.67
CA SER A 373 17.31 -4.46 22.93
C SER A 373 16.55 -4.94 24.17
N CYS A 374 16.06 -4.00 24.98
CA CYS A 374 15.18 -4.34 26.11
C CYS A 374 13.76 -4.70 25.63
N HIS A 375 13.42 -4.37 24.38
CA HIS A 375 12.11 -4.65 23.79
C HIS A 375 12.07 -6.07 23.22
N PHE A 376 11.36 -6.97 23.90
CA PHE A 376 11.41 -8.40 23.60
C PHE A 376 11.12 -8.76 22.12
N GLN A 377 10.16 -8.09 21.46
CA GLN A 377 9.84 -8.40 20.06
C GLN A 377 10.99 -8.09 19.09
N VAL A 378 11.82 -7.07 19.40
CA VAL A 378 12.96 -6.70 18.57
C VAL A 378 14.06 -7.74 18.73
N SER A 379 14.41 -8.07 19.98
CA SER A 379 15.44 -9.05 20.29
C SER A 379 15.07 -10.45 19.79
N GLU A 380 13.82 -10.86 20.00
CA GLU A 380 13.28 -12.12 19.47
C GLU A 380 13.35 -12.16 17.93
N ARG A 381 12.88 -11.10 17.25
CA ARG A 381 12.90 -11.04 15.79
C ARG A 381 14.32 -11.08 15.22
N ALA A 382 15.28 -10.45 15.88
CA ALA A 382 16.69 -10.46 15.50
C ALA A 382 17.33 -11.84 15.69
N LEU A 383 17.06 -12.51 16.81
CA LEU A 383 17.56 -13.87 17.09
C LEU A 383 16.94 -14.91 16.15
N PHE A 384 15.71 -14.69 15.65
CA PHE A 384 15.10 -15.57 14.66
C PHE A 384 15.79 -15.60 13.30
N LEU A 385 16.71 -14.68 13.00
CA LEU A 385 17.53 -14.76 11.78
C LEU A 385 18.33 -16.07 11.68
N TRP A 386 18.69 -16.67 12.82
CA TRP A 386 19.39 -17.96 12.86
C TRP A 386 18.49 -19.18 12.60
N ASN A 387 17.18 -19.00 12.43
CA ASN A 387 16.29 -20.07 11.99
C ASN A 387 16.22 -20.17 10.46
N ASN A 388 16.87 -19.25 9.73
CA ASN A 388 16.92 -19.27 8.27
C ASN A 388 18.24 -19.92 7.81
N ASP A 389 18.14 -21.13 7.26
CA ASP A 389 19.31 -21.94 6.87
C ASP A 389 20.25 -21.19 5.92
N GLN A 390 19.71 -20.39 4.99
CA GLN A 390 20.53 -19.64 4.03
C GLN A 390 21.34 -18.53 4.73
N ILE A 391 20.75 -17.86 5.72
CA ILE A 391 21.46 -16.86 6.52
C ILE A 391 22.52 -17.55 7.38
N VAL A 392 22.20 -18.69 8.00
CA VAL A 392 23.17 -19.47 8.79
C VAL A 392 24.35 -19.91 7.92
N ASP A 393 24.11 -20.35 6.69
CA ASP A 393 25.16 -20.69 5.73
C ASP A 393 26.04 -19.47 5.42
N LEU A 394 25.46 -18.31 5.13
CA LEU A 394 26.21 -17.07 4.89
C LEU A 394 27.06 -16.67 6.11
N ILE A 395 26.53 -16.84 7.32
CA ILE A 395 27.25 -16.62 8.58
C ILE A 395 28.40 -17.63 8.70
N ALA A 396 28.19 -18.90 8.39
CA ALA A 396 29.20 -19.95 8.50
C ALA A 396 30.43 -19.67 7.61
N HIS A 397 30.20 -19.21 6.39
CA HIS A 397 31.28 -18.81 5.46
C HIS A 397 32.07 -17.60 5.97
N ASN A 398 31.42 -16.69 6.70
CA ASN A 398 31.98 -15.41 7.15
C ASN A 398 32.20 -15.32 8.67
N ARG A 399 32.21 -16.47 9.37
CA ARG A 399 32.19 -16.55 10.83
C ARG A 399 33.37 -15.84 11.51
N GLN A 400 34.53 -15.79 10.86
CA GLN A 400 35.73 -15.12 11.35
C GLN A 400 35.51 -13.62 11.61
N ALA A 401 34.64 -12.97 10.82
CA ALA A 401 34.26 -11.58 11.00
C ALA A 401 32.99 -11.40 11.86
N ILE A 402 32.01 -12.29 11.70
CA ILE A 402 30.68 -12.14 12.31
C ILE A 402 30.67 -12.58 13.78
N LEU A 403 31.29 -13.71 14.12
CA LEU A 403 31.25 -14.27 15.48
C LEU A 403 31.82 -13.28 16.51
N PRO A 404 33.00 -12.65 16.33
CA PRO A 404 33.51 -11.69 17.30
C PRO A 404 32.55 -10.51 17.57
N ILE A 405 31.81 -10.06 16.57
CA ILE A 405 30.82 -8.97 16.69
C ILE A 405 29.63 -9.43 17.53
N MET A 406 29.07 -10.60 17.20
CA MET A 406 27.88 -11.12 17.85
C MET A 406 28.15 -11.65 19.26
N PHE A 407 29.36 -12.16 19.52
CA PHE A 407 29.72 -12.80 20.78
C PHE A 407 29.43 -11.91 21.99
N THR A 408 29.90 -10.66 21.95
CA THR A 408 29.70 -9.69 23.04
C THR A 408 28.22 -9.40 23.28
N ALA A 409 27.40 -9.38 22.23
CA ALA A 409 25.96 -9.17 22.37
C ALA A 409 25.29 -10.38 23.01
N LEU A 410 25.60 -11.59 22.53
CA LEU A 410 25.01 -12.83 23.04
C LEU A 410 25.35 -13.07 24.52
N GLU A 411 26.59 -12.87 24.97
CA GLU A 411 26.94 -13.04 26.39
C GLU A 411 26.17 -12.03 27.27
N LYS A 412 26.20 -10.73 26.91
CA LYS A 412 25.49 -9.70 27.67
C LYS A 412 23.99 -9.96 27.74
N ASN A 413 23.39 -10.41 26.64
CA ASN A 413 21.97 -10.70 26.59
C ASN A 413 21.62 -11.94 27.42
N ALA A 414 22.45 -12.99 27.38
CA ALA A 414 22.25 -14.20 28.16
C ALA A 414 22.29 -13.97 29.68
N GLU A 415 23.06 -12.97 30.13
CA GLU A 415 23.16 -12.61 31.55
C GLU A 415 22.05 -11.67 32.02
N ASN A 416 21.59 -10.76 31.16
CA ASN A 416 20.84 -9.57 31.60
C ASN A 416 19.42 -9.45 31.02
N HIS A 417 19.03 -10.25 30.02
CA HIS A 417 17.71 -10.08 29.39
C HIS A 417 16.59 -10.61 30.30
N TRP A 418 15.57 -9.79 30.55
CA TRP A 418 14.49 -10.11 31.50
C TRP A 418 13.49 -11.17 30.99
N ASN A 419 13.36 -11.31 29.66
CA ASN A 419 12.41 -12.24 29.04
C ASN A 419 13.02 -13.63 28.79
N GLN A 420 12.39 -14.67 29.35
CA GLN A 420 12.87 -16.05 29.26
C GLN A 420 12.92 -16.62 27.84
N SER A 421 11.97 -16.28 26.96
CA SER A 421 11.96 -16.76 25.58
C SER A 421 13.17 -16.23 24.80
N VAL A 422 13.48 -14.94 24.99
CA VAL A 422 14.66 -14.30 24.39
C VAL A 422 15.96 -14.92 24.93
N LEU A 423 16.02 -15.20 26.24
CA LEU A 423 17.17 -15.91 26.83
C LEU A 423 17.37 -17.29 26.20
N ASN A 424 16.30 -18.08 26.05
CA ASN A 424 16.38 -19.41 25.43
C ASN A 424 16.85 -19.32 23.97
N LEU A 425 16.36 -18.36 23.20
CA LEU A 425 16.82 -18.11 21.83
C LEU A 425 18.29 -17.69 21.79
N THR A 426 18.72 -16.83 22.72
CA THR A 426 20.12 -16.38 22.84
C THR A 426 21.05 -17.56 23.10
N LEU A 427 20.69 -18.43 24.05
CA LEU A 427 21.46 -19.64 24.36
C LEU A 427 21.51 -20.61 23.18
N ASN A 428 20.41 -20.74 22.42
CA ASN A 428 20.39 -21.54 21.20
C ASN A 428 21.37 -20.99 20.15
N VAL A 429 21.31 -19.67 19.88
CA VAL A 429 22.22 -19.01 18.93
C VAL A 429 23.68 -19.14 19.36
N ARG A 430 23.96 -18.97 20.64
CA ARG A 430 25.29 -19.18 21.22
C ARG A 430 25.79 -20.61 21.01
N LYS A 431 24.91 -21.60 21.25
CA LYS A 431 25.24 -23.01 21.01
C LYS A 431 25.54 -23.27 19.52
N MET A 432 24.73 -22.73 18.60
CA MET A 432 24.98 -22.87 17.17
C MET A 432 26.37 -22.30 16.79
N PHE A 433 26.74 -21.12 17.29
CA PHE A 433 28.08 -20.57 17.04
C PHE A 433 29.21 -21.42 17.61
N CYS A 434 29.03 -22.02 18.78
CA CYS A 434 29.99 -22.94 19.37
C CYS A 434 30.16 -24.21 18.51
N GLU A 435 29.06 -24.77 18.00
CA GLU A 435 29.08 -25.95 17.12
C GLU A 435 29.70 -25.63 15.75
N MET A 436 29.57 -24.39 15.27
CA MET A 436 30.14 -23.95 14.00
C MET A 436 31.67 -23.83 14.03
N ASP A 437 32.25 -23.29 15.11
CA ASP A 437 33.70 -23.12 15.25
C ASP A 437 34.10 -22.96 16.72
N GLU A 438 34.30 -24.08 17.41
CA GLU A 438 34.62 -24.12 18.84
C GLU A 438 35.91 -23.35 19.18
N ALA A 439 36.95 -23.48 18.34
CA ALA A 439 38.22 -22.80 18.57
C ALA A 439 38.08 -21.28 18.50
N LEU A 440 37.37 -20.77 17.48
CA LEU A 440 37.08 -19.34 17.37
C LEU A 440 36.20 -18.86 18.52
N PHE A 441 35.17 -19.63 18.90
CA PHE A 441 34.28 -19.31 20.01
C PHE A 441 35.05 -19.15 21.33
N MET A 442 35.92 -20.10 21.66
CA MET A 442 36.75 -20.04 22.87
C MET A 442 37.72 -18.86 22.85
N SER A 443 38.29 -18.52 21.67
CA SER A 443 39.14 -17.34 21.54
C SER A 443 38.38 -16.02 21.76
N CYS A 444 37.12 -15.94 21.30
CA CYS A 444 36.26 -14.78 21.53
C CYS A 444 35.87 -14.67 23.01
N HIS A 445 35.59 -15.80 23.67
CA HIS A 445 35.31 -15.83 25.10
C HIS A 445 36.47 -15.32 25.95
N ALA A 446 37.70 -15.77 25.66
CA ALA A 446 38.89 -15.29 26.36
C ALA A 446 39.10 -13.77 26.16
N ARG A 447 38.93 -13.25 24.93
CA ARG A 447 39.00 -11.80 24.66
C ARG A 447 37.91 -11.02 25.39
N PHE A 448 36.69 -11.53 25.42
CA PHE A 448 35.58 -10.90 26.12
C PHE A 448 35.88 -10.74 27.62
N GLN A 449 36.38 -11.79 28.28
CA GLN A 449 36.78 -11.73 29.70
C GLN A 449 37.91 -10.71 29.93
N GLU A 450 38.89 -10.66 29.03
CA GLU A 450 39.98 -9.67 29.11
C GLU A 450 39.45 -8.23 28.99
N ASP A 451 38.53 -7.99 28.05
CA ASP A 451 37.93 -6.69 27.81
C ASP A 451 37.00 -6.25 28.95
N GLU A 452 36.26 -7.17 29.57
CA GLU A 452 35.50 -6.89 30.79
C GLU A 452 36.41 -6.51 31.97
N GLY A 453 37.52 -7.23 32.16
CA GLY A 453 38.52 -6.89 33.17
C GLY A 453 39.12 -5.49 32.94
N LYS A 454 39.43 -5.13 31.70
CA LYS A 454 39.89 -3.78 31.33
C LYS A 454 38.83 -2.71 31.57
N GLN A 455 37.56 -2.98 31.23
CA GLN A 455 36.46 -2.03 31.45
C GLN A 455 36.19 -1.80 32.94
N SER A 456 36.24 -2.86 33.75
CA SER A 456 36.12 -2.78 35.20
C SER A 456 37.25 -1.92 35.81
N SER A 457 38.51 -2.20 35.45
CA SER A 457 39.66 -1.39 35.89
C SER A 457 39.55 0.08 35.43
N ALA A 458 39.08 0.34 34.21
CA ALA A 458 38.87 1.69 33.72
C ALA A 458 37.72 2.42 34.45
N ALA A 459 36.65 1.70 34.83
CA ALA A 459 35.56 2.25 35.64
C ALA A 459 36.04 2.60 37.05
N GLU A 460 36.87 1.76 37.67
CA GLU A 460 37.46 2.01 38.98
C GLU A 460 38.40 3.22 38.96
N LYS A 461 39.29 3.32 37.97
CA LYS A 461 40.15 4.50 37.76
C LYS A 461 39.34 5.78 37.57
N ARG A 462 38.23 5.73 36.83
CA ARG A 462 37.32 6.87 36.66
C ARG A 462 36.68 7.25 37.99
N LYS A 463 36.18 6.28 38.76
CA LYS A 463 35.59 6.49 40.08
C LYS A 463 36.59 7.16 41.04
N GLU A 464 37.81 6.65 41.14
CA GLU A 464 38.85 7.26 41.96
C GLU A 464 39.18 8.70 41.54
N THR A 465 39.22 8.96 40.22
CA THR A 465 39.47 10.30 39.70
C THR A 465 38.36 11.27 40.08
N TRP A 466 37.10 10.84 39.99
CA TRP A 466 35.94 11.61 40.44
C TRP A 466 35.97 11.86 41.95
N GLU A 467 36.28 10.84 42.76
CA GLU A 467 36.40 11.00 44.22
C GLU A 467 37.53 11.97 44.61
N ARG A 468 38.67 11.95 43.90
CA ARG A 468 39.75 12.93 44.11
C ARG A 468 39.30 14.34 43.74
N LEU A 469 38.56 14.50 42.65
CA LEU A 469 38.01 15.79 42.22
C LEU A 469 37.02 16.33 43.26
N GLU A 470 36.12 15.49 43.77
CA GLU A 470 35.15 15.85 44.80
C GLU A 470 35.82 16.22 46.13
N LYS A 471 36.87 15.48 46.52
CA LYS A 471 37.71 15.83 47.68
C LYS A 471 38.42 17.18 47.47
N ALA A 472 38.98 17.43 46.30
CA ALA A 472 39.63 18.70 45.99
C ALA A 472 38.64 19.88 45.98
N ALA A 473 37.42 19.66 45.47
CA ALA A 473 36.37 20.68 45.43
C ALA A 473 35.72 20.95 46.80
N SER A 474 35.65 19.95 47.69
CA SER A 474 35.13 20.11 49.05
C SER A 474 36.10 20.81 50.00
N VAL A 475 37.40 20.84 49.67
CA VAL A 475 38.38 21.73 50.30
C VAL A 475 38.15 23.15 49.78
N LYS A 476 37.19 23.87 50.37
CA LYS A 476 37.10 25.33 50.20
C LYS A 476 38.43 25.97 50.62
N PRO A 477 38.95 26.98 49.89
CA PRO A 477 40.03 27.79 50.41
C PRO A 477 39.51 28.52 51.66
N ILE A 478 40.15 28.30 52.80
CA ILE A 478 40.09 29.24 53.94
C ILE A 478 40.89 30.47 53.52
N THR A 479 40.34 31.28 52.63
CA THR A 479 40.79 32.65 52.40
C THR A 479 39.55 33.51 52.35
N GLY A 480 39.18 34.01 53.53
CA GLY A 480 38.37 35.20 53.60
C GLY A 480 39.03 36.30 52.77
N LYS A 481 38.24 36.95 51.91
CA LYS A 481 38.54 38.25 51.31
C LYS A 481 39.91 38.37 50.62
N THR A 482 40.06 37.75 49.46
CA THR A 482 40.98 38.29 48.46
C THR A 482 40.28 38.31 47.11
N ALA A 483 40.00 39.52 46.62
CA ALA A 483 39.46 39.74 45.28
C ALA A 483 40.44 39.18 44.25
N VAL A 484 40.03 38.13 43.53
CA VAL A 484 40.79 37.64 42.38
C VAL A 484 40.40 38.49 41.19
N LEU A 485 41.30 39.38 40.79
CA LEU A 485 41.24 40.08 39.50
C LEU A 485 41.34 39.04 38.38
N VAL A 486 40.23 38.83 37.67
CA VAL A 486 40.21 38.05 36.44
C VAL A 486 40.80 38.91 35.33
N THR A 487 42.07 38.68 34.98
CA THR A 487 42.62 39.14 33.69
C THR A 487 42.18 38.16 32.59
N PRO A 488 41.49 38.62 31.53
CA PRO A 488 41.04 37.76 30.45
C PRO A 488 42.24 37.35 29.60
N LEU A 489 42.51 36.06 29.50
CA LEU A 489 43.48 35.54 28.54
C LEU A 489 42.84 35.55 27.15
N THR A 490 43.32 36.42 26.27
CA THR A 490 43.02 36.39 24.84
C THR A 490 43.60 35.13 24.21
N THR A 491 42.77 34.16 23.87
CA THR A 491 43.11 33.08 22.93
C THR A 491 42.53 33.39 21.56
N SER A 492 43.43 33.76 20.64
CA SER A 492 43.20 33.83 19.20
C SER A 492 42.89 32.44 18.66
N ILE A 493 41.64 32.19 18.29
CA ILE A 493 41.27 31.06 17.43
C ILE A 493 41.18 31.63 16.01
N ALA A 494 42.16 31.28 15.17
CA ALA A 494 42.09 31.50 13.73
C ALA A 494 41.06 30.52 13.13
N CYS A 495 40.21 31.06 12.24
CA CYS A 495 39.15 30.35 11.52
C CYS A 495 39.67 29.27 10.57
#